data_AF-A0A1V5F2H7-F1
#
_entry.id   AF-A0A1V5F2H7-F1
#
_cell.length_a   1.000
_cell.length_b   1.000
_cell.length_c   1.000
_cell.angle_alpha   90.00
_cell.angle_beta   90.00
_cell.angle_gamma   90.00
#
_symmetry.space_group_name_H-M   'P 1'
#
loop_
_entity.id
_entity.type
_entity.pdbx_description
1 polymer ?
#
loop_
_entity_poly.entity_id
_entity_poly.type
_entity_poly.pdbx_seq_one_letter_code
_entity_poly.pdbx_strand_id
1 'polypeptide(L)'
;MFIRKVKNRSGSQSVQVIQKFRGKYKVVKTIGCATTQHEIERLEQLAGEEMDRLSGDQLKLFGYESDEMIEQAFSLLDNSSIHTVGPELIFGKIYDFIGFNSIQEELFRHLAIARLAFPLSKLKTVDYLRLPIPLKF
;
A
#
# COMPACT_ATOMS: atom_id res chain seq x y z
N MET A 1 14.57 6.31 8.38
CA MET A 1 15.78 5.82 9.10
C MET A 1 15.58 4.33 9.39
N PHE A 2 16.48 3.62 10.08
CA PHE A 2 16.30 2.20 10.41
C PHE A 2 16.79 1.88 11.82
N ILE A 3 16.15 0.91 12.47
CA ILE A 3 16.61 0.36 13.75
C ILE A 3 17.63 -0.76 13.47
N ARG A 4 18.78 -0.70 14.14
CA ARG A 4 19.86 -1.69 14.05
C ARG A 4 20.18 -2.24 15.43
N LYS A 5 20.24 -3.57 15.54
CA LYS A 5 20.78 -4.30 16.69
C LYS A 5 22.26 -4.63 16.47
N VAL A 6 23.10 -4.34 17.46
CA VAL A 6 24.54 -4.63 17.42
C VAL A 6 24.93 -5.39 18.67
N LYS A 7 25.46 -6.62 18.51
CA LYS A 7 26.00 -7.40 19.63
C LYS A 7 27.35 -6.81 20.06
N ASN A 8 27.45 -6.41 21.31
CA ASN A 8 28.65 -5.86 21.92
C ASN A 8 29.58 -6.98 22.42
N ARG A 9 30.87 -6.65 22.58
CA ARG A 9 31.86 -7.59 23.15
C ARG A 9 31.53 -8.04 24.58
N SER A 10 30.77 -7.24 25.33
CA SER A 10 30.29 -7.56 26.68
C SER A 10 29.12 -8.56 26.73
N GLY A 11 28.61 -9.00 25.57
CA GLY A 11 27.45 -9.89 25.48
C GLY A 11 26.09 -9.18 25.40
N SER A 12 26.03 -7.90 25.77
CA SER A 12 24.85 -7.05 25.56
C SER A 12 24.60 -6.74 24.08
N GLN A 13 23.37 -6.36 23.72
CA GLN A 13 22.99 -5.85 22.41
C GLN A 13 22.63 -4.37 22.51
N SER A 14 23.26 -3.55 21.67
CA SER A 14 22.93 -2.13 21.49
C SER A 14 21.83 -1.97 20.44
N VAL A 15 20.82 -1.17 20.76
CA VAL A 15 19.79 -0.76 19.80
C VAL A 15 20.09 0.67 19.35
N GLN A 16 20.20 0.86 18.03
CA GLN A 16 20.63 2.12 17.42
C GLN A 16 19.67 2.52 16.29
N VAL A 17 19.41 3.82 16.17
CA VAL A 17 18.77 4.43 15.00
C VAL A 17 19.87 4.86 14.04
N ILE A 18 19.84 4.33 12.82
CA ILE A 18 20.80 4.61 11.76
C ILE A 18 20.12 5.25 10.55
N GLN A 19 20.87 6.07 9.82
CA GLN A 19 20.45 6.65 8.55
C GLN A 19 21.47 6.28 7.46
N LYS A 20 20.99 6.00 6.26
CA LYS A 20 21.84 5.81 5.09
C LYS A 20 21.98 7.15 4.36
N PHE A 21 23.19 7.66 4.24
CA PHE A 21 23.50 8.89 3.51
C PHE A 21 24.64 8.64 2.52
N ARG A 22 24.40 8.91 1.23
CA ARG A 22 25.37 8.69 0.13
C ARG A 22 26.01 7.29 0.17
N GLY A 23 25.19 6.25 0.39
CA GLY A 23 25.64 4.86 0.43
C GLY A 23 26.32 4.42 1.73
N LYS A 24 26.59 5.33 2.68
CA LYS A 24 27.20 5.01 3.98
C LYS A 24 26.16 5.03 5.10
N TYR A 25 26.31 4.14 6.07
CA TYR A 25 25.50 4.15 7.28
C TYR A 25 26.09 5.12 8.30
N LYS A 26 25.25 5.99 8.85
CA LYS A 26 25.58 6.90 9.95
C LYS A 26 24.67 6.59 11.13
N VAL A 27 25.25 6.43 12.31
CA VAL A 27 24.48 6.33 13.56
C VAL A 27 23.92 7.71 13.88
N VAL A 28 22.60 7.81 13.97
CA VAL A 28 21.90 9.04 14.35
C VAL A 28 21.81 9.11 15.87
N LYS A 29 21.40 8.00 16.50
CA LYS A 29 21.28 7.92 17.96
C LYS A 29 21.39 6.47 18.44
N THR A 30 22.01 6.28 19.60
CA THR A 30 21.95 5.01 20.34
C THR A 30 20.87 5.14 21.40
N ILE A 31 19.93 4.19 21.43
CA ILE A 31 18.79 4.21 22.37
C ILE A 31 19.20 3.60 23.71
N GLY A 32 19.96 2.51 23.66
CA GLY A 32 20.49 1.86 24.84
C GLY A 32 21.14 0.52 24.50
N CYS A 33 21.55 -0.21 25.53
CA CYS A 33 21.99 -1.59 25.42
C CYS A 33 21.34 -2.45 26.50
N ALA A 34 21.08 -3.71 26.16
CA ALA A 34 20.49 -4.66 27.07
C ALA A 34 20.99 -6.08 26.78
N THR A 35 20.93 -6.96 27.78
CA THR A 35 21.36 -8.36 27.63
C THR A 35 20.17 -9.31 27.55
N THR A 36 19.01 -8.89 28.07
CA THR A 36 17.78 -9.68 28.06
C THR A 36 16.93 -9.37 26.82
N GLN A 37 16.24 -10.40 26.29
CA GLN A 37 15.41 -10.26 25.10
C GLN A 37 14.25 -9.25 25.30
N HIS A 38 13.61 -9.28 26.47
CA HIS A 38 12.51 -8.37 26.81
C HIS A 38 12.96 -6.90 26.86
N GLU A 39 14.13 -6.61 27.43
CA GLU A 39 14.66 -5.24 27.42
C GLU A 39 15.09 -4.79 26.02
N ILE A 40 15.58 -5.70 25.17
CA ILE A 40 15.90 -5.40 23.78
C ILE A 40 14.62 -5.02 23.02
N GLU A 41 13.53 -5.77 23.18
CA GLU A 41 12.23 -5.45 22.57
C GLU A 41 11.69 -4.09 23.03
N ARG A 42 11.82 -3.79 24.33
CA ARG A 42 11.48 -2.46 24.86
C ARG A 42 12.33 -1.35 24.24
N LEU A 43 13.63 -1.58 24.08
CA LEU A 43 14.53 -0.63 23.43
C LEU A 43 14.23 -0.47 21.95
N GLU A 44 13.72 -1.51 21.28
CA GLU A 44 13.25 -1.44 19.88
C GLU A 44 11.98 -0.59 19.75
N GLN A 45 11.03 -0.72 20.68
CA GLN A 45 9.84 0.15 20.71
C GLN A 45 10.23 1.63 20.89
N LEU A 46 11.09 1.93 21.87
CA LEU A 46 11.60 3.28 22.09
C LEU A 46 12.39 3.82 20.89
N ALA A 47 13.09 2.93 20.15
CA ALA A 47 13.79 3.31 18.93
C ALA A 47 12.83 3.71 17.80
N GLY A 48 11.66 3.08 17.73
CA GLY A 48 10.58 3.44 16.81
C GLY A 48 10.06 4.85 17.09
N GLU A 49 9.64 5.11 18.33
CA GLU A 49 9.14 6.43 18.75
C GLU A 49 10.18 7.54 18.51
N GLU A 50 11.44 7.26 18.81
CA GLU A 50 12.54 8.19 18.59
C GLU A 50 12.80 8.43 17.09
N MET A 51 12.62 7.40 16.26
CA MET A 51 12.76 7.50 14.81
C MET A 51 11.69 8.39 14.19
N ASP A 52 10.44 8.29 14.67
CA ASP A 52 9.33 9.13 14.22
C ASP A 52 9.62 10.59 14.60
N ARG A 53 10.00 10.83 15.86
CA ARG A 53 10.40 12.16 16.34
C ARG A 53 11.55 12.78 15.54
N LEU A 54 12.57 11.98 15.19
CA LEU A 54 13.74 12.44 14.43
C LEU A 54 13.46 12.64 12.94
N SER A 55 12.43 11.97 12.39
CA SER A 55 12.07 12.07 10.98
C SER A 55 11.29 13.34 10.66
N GLY A 56 10.91 14.13 11.68
CA GLY A 56 10.12 15.34 11.48
C GLY A 56 8.64 15.06 11.22
N ASP A 57 8.25 13.78 11.16
CA ASP A 57 6.89 13.33 11.41
C ASP A 57 6.66 13.47 12.91
N GLN A 58 6.57 14.73 13.33
CA GLN A 58 5.83 15.09 14.52
C GLN A 58 4.55 14.27 14.44
N LEU A 59 4.36 13.35 15.39
CA LEU A 59 3.08 12.70 15.64
C LEU A 59 2.02 13.69 15.24
N LYS A 60 1.17 13.32 14.27
CA LYS A 60 -0.05 14.05 13.92
C LYS A 60 -0.90 14.09 15.20
N LEU A 61 -0.48 14.86 16.19
CA LEU A 61 -1.19 15.14 17.44
C LEU A 61 -2.51 15.88 17.11
N PHE A 62 -2.61 16.34 15.86
CA PHE A 62 -3.77 16.92 15.20
C PHE A 62 -3.98 16.33 13.80
N GLY A 63 -3.86 15.01 13.64
CA GLY A 63 -4.42 14.34 12.46
C GLY A 63 -5.92 14.29 12.61
N TYR A 64 -6.68 14.82 11.64
CA TYR A 64 -8.11 14.53 11.60
C TYR A 64 -8.27 13.01 11.49
N GLU A 65 -9.15 12.38 12.28
CA GLU A 65 -9.40 10.92 12.24
C GLU A 65 -9.64 10.40 10.81
N SER A 66 -10.15 11.27 9.93
CA SER A 66 -10.30 11.01 8.49
C SER A 66 -8.98 10.63 7.81
N ASP A 67 -7.87 11.28 8.15
CA ASP A 67 -6.59 11.04 7.50
C ASP A 67 -6.01 9.69 7.90
N GLU A 68 -6.15 9.26 9.16
CA GLU A 68 -5.70 7.94 9.59
C GLU A 68 -6.53 6.83 8.95
N MET A 69 -7.86 7.02 8.85
CA MET A 69 -8.73 6.07 8.17
C MET A 69 -8.41 5.96 6.67
N ILE A 70 -8.08 7.08 6.03
CA ILE A 70 -7.66 7.12 4.62
C ILE A 70 -6.31 6.42 4.43
N GLU A 71 -5.31 6.70 5.28
CA GLU A 71 -4.00 6.04 5.24
C GLU A 71 -4.12 4.53 5.50
N GLN A 72 -4.96 4.12 6.45
CA GLN A 72 -5.28 2.70 6.67
C GLN A 72 -5.94 2.09 5.45
N ALA A 73 -6.90 2.77 4.81
CA ALA A 73 -7.53 2.29 3.58
C ALA A 73 -6.53 2.13 2.43
N PHE A 74 -5.61 3.08 2.24
CA PHE A 74 -4.55 2.98 1.24
C PHE A 74 -3.54 1.86 1.57
N SER A 75 -3.25 1.61 2.85
CA SER A 75 -2.37 0.52 3.28
C SER A 75 -2.94 -0.87 2.98
N LEU A 76 -4.27 -0.98 2.83
CA LEU A 76 -4.97 -2.22 2.47
C LEU A 76 -5.01 -2.46 0.95
N LEU A 77 -4.70 -1.46 0.12
CA LEU A 77 -4.69 -1.60 -1.33
C LEU A 77 -3.39 -2.27 -1.78
N ASP A 78 -3.51 -3.44 -2.42
CA ASP A 78 -2.39 -4.08 -3.12
C ASP A 78 -2.34 -3.63 -4.59
N ASN A 79 -1.20 -3.82 -5.26
CA ASN A 79 -1.07 -3.56 -6.70
C ASN A 79 -2.12 -4.30 -7.54
N SER A 80 -2.56 -5.47 -7.06
CA SER A 80 -3.66 -6.24 -7.65
C SER A 80 -5.03 -5.54 -7.56
N SER A 81 -5.18 -4.51 -6.71
CA SER A 81 -6.40 -3.70 -6.56
C SER A 81 -6.48 -2.55 -7.59
N ILE A 82 -5.41 -2.33 -8.37
CA ILE A 82 -5.38 -1.29 -9.40
C ILE A 82 -5.85 -1.89 -10.74
N HIS A 83 -6.95 -1.33 -11.27
CA HIS A 83 -7.59 -1.85 -12.45
C HIS A 83 -7.90 -0.75 -13.47
N THR A 84 -7.83 -1.10 -14.76
CA THR A 84 -8.15 -0.17 -15.84
C THR A 84 -9.67 -0.02 -16.00
N VAL A 85 -10.23 1.10 -15.58
CA VAL A 85 -11.65 1.46 -15.79
C VAL A 85 -11.94 2.10 -17.16
N GLY A 86 -10.90 2.45 -17.93
CA GLY A 86 -11.03 3.10 -19.24
C GLY A 86 -11.95 2.40 -20.25
N PRO A 87 -11.86 1.08 -20.45
CA PRO A 87 -12.75 0.35 -21.34
C PRO A 87 -14.24 0.54 -21.00
N GLU A 88 -14.60 0.51 -19.71
CA GLU A 88 -16.00 0.67 -19.28
C GLU A 88 -16.47 2.11 -19.46
N LEU A 89 -15.62 3.09 -19.14
CA LEU A 89 -15.97 4.52 -19.26
C LEU A 89 -16.25 4.94 -20.70
N ILE A 90 -15.58 4.33 -21.69
CA ILE A 90 -15.74 4.66 -23.11
C ILE A 90 -16.76 3.72 -23.76
N PHE A 91 -16.49 2.42 -23.77
CA PHE A 91 -17.34 1.47 -24.49
C PHE A 91 -18.66 1.20 -23.77
N GLY A 92 -18.71 1.32 -22.44
CA GLY A 92 -19.97 1.26 -21.70
C GLY A 92 -20.92 2.40 -22.09
N LYS A 93 -20.42 3.64 -22.18
CA LYS A 93 -21.22 4.78 -22.66
C LYS A 93 -21.71 4.59 -24.10
N ILE A 94 -20.86 4.06 -24.98
CA ILE A 94 -21.24 3.78 -26.37
C ILE A 94 -22.30 2.66 -26.41
N TYR A 95 -22.12 1.59 -25.64
CA TYR A 95 -23.06 0.47 -25.51
C TYR A 95 -24.45 0.97 -25.07
N ASP A 96 -24.49 1.88 -24.11
CA ASP A 96 -25.73 2.50 -23.66
C ASP A 96 -26.32 3.44 -24.72
N PHE A 97 -25.49 4.26 -25.37
CA PHE A 97 -25.91 5.21 -26.39
C PHE A 97 -26.54 4.54 -27.63
N ILE A 98 -26.02 3.37 -28.04
CA ILE A 98 -26.58 2.61 -29.18
C ILE A 98 -27.81 1.77 -28.80
N GLY A 99 -28.29 1.86 -27.55
CA GLY A 99 -29.50 1.19 -27.07
C GLY A 99 -29.31 -0.28 -26.65
N PHE A 100 -28.07 -0.76 -26.55
CA PHE A 100 -27.80 -2.14 -26.11
C PHE A 100 -28.02 -2.34 -24.61
N ASN A 101 -28.14 -1.26 -23.84
CA ASN A 101 -28.60 -1.28 -22.44
C ASN A 101 -30.00 -1.87 -22.25
N SER A 102 -30.79 -2.00 -23.32
CA SER A 102 -32.06 -2.73 -23.31
C SER A 102 -31.88 -4.23 -23.00
N ILE A 103 -30.71 -4.79 -23.30
CA ILE A 103 -30.34 -6.18 -22.98
C ILE A 103 -29.96 -6.24 -21.50
N GLN A 104 -30.83 -6.84 -20.69
CA GLN A 104 -30.64 -7.00 -19.23
C GLN A 104 -29.68 -8.16 -18.88
N GLU A 105 -28.59 -8.31 -19.65
CA GLU A 105 -27.58 -9.36 -19.43
C GLU A 105 -26.20 -8.74 -19.20
N GLU A 106 -25.83 -8.63 -17.93
CA GLU A 106 -24.61 -7.94 -17.50
C GLU A 106 -23.33 -8.62 -18.00
N LEU A 107 -23.31 -9.96 -17.98
CA LEU A 107 -22.18 -10.73 -18.53
C LEU A 107 -21.99 -10.45 -20.02
N PHE A 108 -23.08 -10.28 -20.77
CA PHE A 108 -23.01 -9.98 -22.20
C PHE A 108 -22.41 -8.59 -22.46
N ARG A 109 -22.83 -7.56 -21.69
CA ARG A 109 -22.22 -6.22 -21.73
C ARG A 109 -20.71 -6.29 -21.53
N HIS A 110 -20.27 -6.94 -20.44
CA HIS A 110 -18.85 -7.03 -20.11
C HIS A 110 -18.05 -7.86 -21.13
N LEU A 111 -18.63 -8.93 -21.69
CA LEU A 111 -17.98 -9.67 -22.78
C LEU A 111 -17.81 -8.83 -24.04
N ALA A 112 -18.83 -8.05 -24.42
CA ALA A 112 -18.74 -7.16 -25.58
C ALA A 112 -17.64 -6.10 -25.39
N ILE A 113 -17.62 -5.44 -24.23
CA ILE A 113 -16.61 -4.42 -23.89
C ILE A 113 -15.21 -5.03 -23.84
N ALA A 114 -15.05 -6.19 -23.20
CA ALA A 114 -13.76 -6.89 -23.14
C ALA A 114 -13.24 -7.30 -24.52
N ARG A 115 -14.14 -7.68 -25.45
CA ARG A 115 -13.76 -8.03 -26.82
C ARG A 115 -13.38 -6.83 -27.67
N LEU A 116 -13.97 -5.66 -27.42
CA LEU A 116 -13.55 -4.42 -28.07
C LEU A 116 -12.21 -3.93 -27.55
N ALA A 117 -11.98 -4.00 -26.24
CA ALA A 117 -10.74 -3.56 -25.61
C ALA A 117 -9.57 -4.53 -25.80
N PHE A 118 -9.84 -5.84 -25.83
CA PHE A 118 -8.83 -6.90 -25.86
C PHE A 118 -9.17 -7.99 -26.91
N PRO A 119 -9.27 -7.64 -28.21
CA PRO A 119 -9.87 -8.50 -29.25
C PRO A 119 -9.22 -9.87 -29.42
N LEU A 120 -7.91 -9.99 -29.24
CA LEU A 120 -7.15 -11.24 -29.47
C LEU A 120 -6.74 -11.96 -28.18
N SER A 121 -6.98 -11.38 -27.01
CA SER A 121 -6.47 -11.92 -25.75
C SER A 121 -7.58 -12.50 -24.88
N LYS A 122 -7.69 -13.83 -24.89
CA LYS A 122 -8.55 -14.58 -23.97
C LYS A 122 -8.17 -14.33 -22.52
N LEU A 123 -6.87 -14.30 -22.22
CA LEU A 123 -6.35 -14.07 -20.88
C LEU A 123 -6.78 -12.69 -20.34
N LYS A 124 -6.63 -11.63 -21.15
CA LYS A 124 -7.07 -10.28 -20.75
C LYS A 124 -8.57 -10.18 -20.55
N THR A 125 -9.37 -10.94 -21.30
CA THR A 125 -10.81 -10.99 -21.05
C THR A 125 -11.13 -11.66 -19.72
N VAL A 126 -10.44 -12.74 -19.37
CA VAL A 126 -10.60 -13.38 -18.05
C VAL A 126 -10.21 -12.42 -16.93
N ASP A 127 -9.09 -11.71 -17.09
CA ASP A 127 -8.66 -10.70 -16.11
C ASP A 127 -9.69 -9.58 -15.96
N TYR A 128 -10.24 -9.08 -17.08
CA TYR A 128 -11.27 -8.04 -17.06
C TYR A 128 -12.58 -8.52 -16.41
N LEU A 129 -13.00 -9.76 -16.61
CA LEU A 129 -14.21 -10.32 -15.99
C LEU A 129 -14.06 -10.62 -14.50
N ARG A 130 -12.83 -10.67 -13.99
CA ARG A 130 -12.54 -10.79 -12.55
C ARG A 130 -12.64 -9.46 -11.82
N LEU A 131 -12.71 -8.35 -12.55
CA LEU A 131 -12.86 -7.03 -11.95
C LEU A 131 -14.18 -6.98 -11.18
N PRO A 132 -14.19 -6.35 -9.99
CA PRO A 132 -15.44 -6.03 -9.32
C PRO A 132 -16.28 -5.20 -10.29
N ILE A 133 -17.50 -5.64 -10.54
CA ILE A 133 -18.44 -4.92 -11.40
C ILE A 133 -18.63 -3.53 -10.77
N PRO A 134 -18.22 -2.44 -11.44
CA PRO A 134 -18.38 -1.11 -10.88
C PRO A 134 -19.87 -0.86 -10.69
N LEU A 135 -20.27 -0.60 -9.44
CA LEU A 135 -21.61 -0.13 -9.10
C LEU A 135 -21.94 1.03 -10.05
N LYS A 136 -23.05 0.91 -10.77
CA LYS A 136 -23.55 1.96 -11.68
C LYS A 136 -23.57 3.29 -10.92
N PHE A 137 -22.73 4.24 -11.34
CA PHE A 137 -22.79 5.63 -10.89
C PHE A 137 -23.92 6.37 -11.60
#